data_AF-A0A536G6U7-F1
#
_entry.id   AF-A0A536G6U7-F1
#
_cell.length_a   1.000
_cell.length_b   1.000
_cell.length_c   1.000
_cell.angle_alpha   90.00
_cell.angle_beta   90.00
_cell.angle_gamma   90.00
#
_symmetry.space_group_name_H-M   'P 1'
#
loop_
_entity.id
_entity.type
_entity.pdbx_description
1 polymer ?
#
loop_
_entity_poly.entity_id
_entity_poly.type
_entity_poly.pdbx_seq_one_letter_code
_entity_poly.pdbx_strand_id
1 'polypeptide(L)'
;MEDLGNATEDQVILAWLQAEIESPDFQAFIVGNPPNPANLSLALKAARTPDLRDQTQNDLRRQIITSVYGFGLGVGSFEGLANDVRWRRFRLTADEVSEMLYARRSGPWQLVSPVTRKVAEGATNIGHVFTGDQTNMVVLSLASGLCHSQKKVPEIIALQRPDGRLVILEGHARATAIVLEAHRFPNGVQAYVGDGPSVANWTYL
;
A
#
# COMPACT_ATOMS: atom_id res chain seq x y z
N MET A 1 -12.33 -11.15 -8.24
CA MET A 1 -12.13 -9.73 -7.94
C MET A 1 -13.13 -8.98 -8.78
N GLU A 2 -13.84 -8.00 -8.22
CA GLU A 2 -14.82 -7.22 -8.98
C GLU A 2 -14.16 -5.96 -9.54
N ASP A 3 -14.20 -5.79 -10.85
CA ASP A 3 -13.62 -4.65 -11.56
C ASP A 3 -14.53 -3.43 -11.47
N LEU A 4 -14.02 -2.33 -10.92
CA LEU A 4 -14.73 -1.06 -10.73
C LEU A 4 -14.33 0.01 -11.78
N GLY A 5 -13.59 -0.40 -12.81
CA GLY A 5 -13.15 0.46 -13.91
C GLY A 5 -11.76 1.08 -13.70
N ASN A 6 -11.41 1.98 -14.61
CA ASN A 6 -10.09 2.59 -14.66
C ASN A 6 -9.79 3.45 -13.41
N ALA A 7 -8.51 3.56 -13.09
CA ALA A 7 -7.95 4.49 -12.12
C ALA A 7 -6.92 5.39 -12.82
N THR A 8 -6.85 6.64 -12.39
CA THR A 8 -5.74 7.53 -12.73
C THR A 8 -4.59 7.30 -11.75
N GLU A 9 -3.36 7.59 -12.18
CA GLU A 9 -2.22 7.56 -11.26
C GLU A 9 -2.39 8.52 -10.08
N ASP A 10 -3.02 9.67 -10.27
CA ASP A 10 -3.24 10.65 -9.21
C ASP A 10 -4.15 10.09 -8.09
N GLN A 11 -5.09 9.19 -8.44
CA GLN A 11 -5.88 8.45 -7.45
C GLN A 11 -5.04 7.44 -6.67
N VAL A 12 -4.13 6.73 -7.35
CA VAL A 12 -3.22 5.75 -6.72
C VAL A 12 -2.23 6.45 -5.78
N ILE A 13 -1.63 7.54 -6.26
CA ILE A 13 -0.69 8.38 -5.50
C ILE A 13 -1.39 8.99 -4.28
N LEU A 14 -2.64 9.45 -4.43
CA LEU A 14 -3.42 9.94 -3.29
C LEU A 14 -3.64 8.86 -2.23
N ALA A 15 -4.04 7.65 -2.64
CA ALA A 15 -4.25 6.54 -1.70
C ALA A 15 -2.94 6.14 -0.99
N TRP A 16 -1.82 6.12 -1.72
CA TRP A 16 -0.49 5.89 -1.16
C TRP A 16 -0.14 6.98 -0.12
N LEU A 17 -0.33 8.24 -0.45
CA LEU A 17 -0.04 9.33 0.48
C LEU A 17 -0.93 9.26 1.73
N GLN A 18 -2.21 8.96 1.58
CA GLN A 18 -3.14 8.80 2.71
C GLN A 18 -2.76 7.63 3.63
N ALA A 19 -2.16 6.58 3.06
CA ALA A 19 -1.62 5.46 3.80
C ALA A 19 -0.37 5.84 4.62
N GLU A 20 0.54 6.61 4.03
CA GLU A 20 1.85 6.91 4.62
C GLU A 20 1.81 8.12 5.55
N ILE A 21 0.91 9.08 5.34
CA ILE A 21 0.95 10.37 6.06
C ILE A 21 0.73 10.25 7.57
N GLU A 22 0.17 9.14 8.05
CA GLU A 22 0.00 8.87 9.48
C GLU A 22 1.22 8.18 10.12
N SER A 23 2.21 7.75 9.32
CA SER A 23 3.46 7.14 9.78
C SER A 23 4.41 8.20 10.36
N PRO A 24 4.87 8.08 11.63
CA PRO A 24 5.82 9.03 12.22
C PRO A 24 7.13 9.17 11.43
N ASP A 25 7.66 8.06 10.92
CA ASP A 25 8.91 8.06 10.15
C ASP A 25 8.74 8.79 8.81
N PHE A 26 7.58 8.59 8.16
CA PHE A 26 7.24 9.32 6.94
C PHE A 26 7.05 10.81 7.23
N GLN A 27 6.35 11.18 8.30
CA GLN A 27 6.22 12.58 8.71
C GLN A 27 7.58 13.23 8.98
N ALA A 28 8.49 12.53 9.66
CA ALA A 28 9.85 13.01 9.90
C ALA A 28 10.63 13.21 8.59
N PHE A 29 10.50 12.28 7.64
CA PHE A 29 11.08 12.43 6.30
C PHE A 29 10.54 13.69 5.59
N ILE A 30 9.23 13.93 5.62
CA ILE A 30 8.60 15.08 4.97
C ILE A 30 9.02 16.41 5.62
N VAL A 31 9.13 16.44 6.95
CA VAL A 31 9.67 17.61 7.67
C VAL A 31 11.09 17.93 7.21
N GLY A 32 11.89 16.92 6.89
CA GLY A 32 13.21 17.05 6.28
C GLY A 32 14.30 17.49 7.25
N ASN A 33 15.51 17.71 6.72
CA ASN A 33 16.67 18.18 7.47
C ASN A 33 17.42 19.27 6.66
N PRO A 34 17.40 20.56 7.08
CA PRO A 34 16.85 21.06 8.34
C PRO A 34 15.31 20.99 8.42
N PRO A 35 14.73 20.81 9.62
CA PRO A 35 13.28 20.67 9.78
C PRO A 35 12.48 21.88 9.28
N ASN A 36 11.51 21.63 8.41
CA ASN A 36 10.53 22.62 7.98
C ASN A 36 9.09 22.11 8.19
N PRO A 37 8.40 22.50 9.28
CA PRO A 37 7.02 22.09 9.56
C PRO A 37 5.99 22.49 8.47
N ALA A 38 6.32 23.47 7.62
CA ALA A 38 5.46 23.86 6.51
C ALA A 38 5.33 22.73 5.47
N ASN A 39 6.37 21.92 5.26
CA ASN A 39 6.34 20.79 4.35
C ASN A 39 5.30 19.76 4.79
N LEU A 40 5.32 19.39 6.08
CA LEU A 40 4.34 18.46 6.65
C LEU A 40 2.92 19.03 6.59
N SER A 41 2.76 20.33 6.87
CA SER A 41 1.45 21.00 6.77
C SER A 41 0.88 20.93 5.36
N LEU A 42 1.70 21.14 4.33
CA LEU A 42 1.30 21.04 2.93
C LEU A 42 0.96 19.59 2.54
N ALA A 43 1.76 18.62 2.95
CA ALA A 43 1.52 17.20 2.70
C ALA A 43 0.22 16.71 3.37
N LEU A 44 -0.03 17.10 4.63
CA LEU A 44 -1.26 16.80 5.36
C LEU A 44 -2.49 17.39 4.65
N LYS A 45 -2.41 18.63 4.17
CA LYS A 45 -3.49 19.25 3.39
C LYS A 45 -3.74 18.47 2.09
N ALA A 46 -2.68 18.12 1.37
CA ALA A 46 -2.77 17.37 0.12
C ALA A 46 -3.36 15.96 0.31
N ALA A 47 -3.17 15.33 1.47
CA ALA A 47 -3.69 14.00 1.79
C ALA A 47 -5.13 14.02 2.35
N ARG A 48 -5.42 14.94 3.29
CA ARG A 48 -6.67 14.95 4.08
C ARG A 48 -7.80 15.76 3.47
N THR A 49 -7.48 16.75 2.64
CA THR A 49 -8.47 17.55 1.91
C THR A 49 -8.17 17.52 0.41
N PRO A 50 -8.25 16.34 -0.24
CA PRO A 50 -7.81 16.19 -1.61
C PRO A 50 -8.80 16.80 -2.59
N ASP A 51 -8.30 17.59 -3.53
CA ASP A 51 -8.97 17.87 -4.79
C ASP A 51 -8.17 17.21 -5.94
N LEU A 52 -8.78 16.25 -6.63
CA LEU A 52 -8.16 15.57 -7.78
C LEU A 52 -8.26 16.39 -9.07
N ARG A 53 -9.03 17.48 -9.08
CA ARG A 53 -9.10 18.43 -10.21
C ARG A 53 -8.07 19.55 -10.08
N ASP A 54 -7.43 19.69 -8.92
CA ASP A 54 -6.36 20.65 -8.67
C ASP A 54 -5.01 20.06 -9.06
N GLN A 55 -4.50 20.48 -10.22
CA GLN A 55 -3.23 20.00 -10.74
C GLN A 55 -2.05 20.31 -9.80
N THR A 56 -2.08 21.44 -9.09
CA THR A 56 -1.00 21.81 -8.16
C THR A 56 -0.93 20.83 -6.99
N GLN A 57 -2.10 20.40 -6.49
CA GLN A 57 -2.13 19.35 -5.47
C GLN A 57 -1.67 18.01 -6.01
N ASN A 58 -2.12 17.62 -7.21
CA ASN A 58 -1.71 16.35 -7.83
C ASN A 58 -0.19 16.31 -8.03
N ASP A 59 0.41 17.40 -8.53
CA ASP A 59 1.85 17.53 -8.73
C ASP A 59 2.61 17.45 -7.40
N LEU A 60 2.12 18.09 -6.34
CA LEU A 60 2.72 17.98 -5.00
C LEU A 60 2.69 16.54 -4.47
N ARG A 61 1.54 15.85 -4.56
CA ARG A 61 1.44 14.45 -4.11
C ARG A 61 2.38 13.56 -4.91
N ARG A 62 2.46 13.76 -6.23
CA ARG A 62 3.36 13.03 -7.12
C ARG A 62 4.81 13.29 -6.77
N GLN A 63 5.22 14.53 -6.53
CA GLN A 63 6.57 14.87 -6.11
C GLN A 63 6.96 14.15 -4.81
N ILE A 64 6.07 14.15 -3.82
CA ILE A 64 6.28 13.47 -2.53
C ILE A 64 6.48 11.97 -2.76
N ILE A 65 5.52 11.29 -3.37
CA ILE A 65 5.57 9.83 -3.55
C ILE A 65 6.71 9.40 -4.47
N THR A 66 7.02 10.18 -5.50
CA THR A 66 8.15 9.91 -6.40
C THR A 66 9.49 10.03 -5.67
N SER A 67 9.67 11.06 -4.84
CA SER A 67 10.94 11.26 -4.13
C SER A 67 11.21 10.18 -3.06
N VAL A 68 10.16 9.63 -2.45
CA VAL A 68 10.29 8.60 -1.41
C VAL A 68 10.34 7.18 -2.00
N TYR A 69 9.47 6.90 -2.96
CA TYR A 69 9.22 5.53 -3.44
C TYR A 69 9.57 5.28 -4.91
N GLY A 70 9.90 6.33 -5.68
CA GLY A 70 10.31 6.19 -7.08
C GLY A 70 9.17 5.98 -8.08
N PHE A 71 7.94 6.40 -7.75
CA PHE A 71 6.76 6.27 -8.62
C PHE A 71 7.03 6.81 -10.04
N GLY A 72 6.82 5.97 -11.05
CA GLY A 72 7.00 6.34 -12.46
C GLY A 72 8.46 6.49 -12.93
N LEU A 73 9.45 6.29 -12.04
CA LEU A 73 10.87 6.41 -12.35
C LEU A 73 11.60 5.07 -12.50
N GLY A 74 10.94 3.95 -12.20
CA GLY A 74 11.57 2.63 -12.27
C GLY A 74 12.67 2.42 -11.22
N VAL A 75 12.58 3.11 -10.08
CA VAL A 75 13.52 3.02 -8.94
C VAL A 75 12.75 2.82 -7.63
N GLY A 76 13.46 2.51 -6.53
CA GLY A 76 12.85 2.35 -5.21
C GLY A 76 11.83 1.21 -5.20
N SER A 77 10.60 1.47 -4.77
CA SER A 77 9.52 0.47 -4.79
C SER A 77 9.12 0.06 -6.21
N PHE A 78 9.40 0.90 -7.21
CA PHE A 78 9.07 0.67 -8.62
C PHE A 78 10.25 0.10 -9.41
N GLU A 79 11.33 -0.33 -8.75
CA GLU A 79 12.52 -0.84 -9.44
C GLU A 79 12.20 -1.97 -10.42
N GLY A 80 12.62 -1.79 -11.68
CA GLY A 80 12.35 -2.73 -12.77
C GLY A 80 11.01 -2.53 -13.50
N LEU A 81 10.15 -1.62 -13.03
CA LEU A 81 8.94 -1.23 -13.76
C LEU A 81 9.23 -0.11 -14.77
N ALA A 82 8.65 -0.24 -15.95
CA ALA A 82 8.60 0.83 -16.94
C ALA A 82 7.37 1.73 -16.67
N ASN A 83 7.28 2.84 -17.40
CA ASN A 83 6.09 3.69 -17.38
C ASN A 83 4.97 3.12 -18.30
N ASP A 84 4.64 1.84 -18.10
CA ASP A 84 3.65 1.08 -18.87
C ASP A 84 2.55 0.45 -17.99
N VAL A 85 2.59 0.71 -16.68
CA VAL A 85 1.61 0.22 -15.71
C VAL A 85 0.32 1.01 -15.86
N ARG A 86 -0.78 0.30 -16.12
CA ARG A 86 -2.14 0.85 -16.14
C ARG A 86 -2.85 0.46 -14.87
N TRP A 87 -3.53 1.42 -14.27
CA TRP A 87 -4.18 1.25 -12.99
C TRP A 87 -5.68 1.06 -13.15
N ARG A 88 -6.23 0.11 -12.39
CA ARG A 88 -7.66 -0.15 -12.28
C ARG A 88 -8.08 -0.23 -10.82
N ARG A 89 -9.34 0.08 -10.56
CA ARG A 89 -9.96 -0.10 -9.24
C ARG A 89 -10.63 -1.45 -9.17
N PHE A 90 -10.42 -2.15 -8.08
CA PHE A 90 -11.08 -3.41 -7.79
C PHE A 90 -11.71 -3.39 -6.41
N ARG A 91 -12.77 -4.18 -6.24
CA ARG A 91 -13.22 -4.65 -4.94
C ARG A 91 -12.73 -6.09 -4.76
N LEU A 92 -11.98 -6.32 -3.68
CA LEU A 92 -11.42 -7.61 -3.30
C LEU A 92 -12.13 -8.13 -2.06
N THR A 93 -12.54 -9.38 -2.08
CA THR A 93 -13.00 -10.08 -0.87
C THR A 93 -11.84 -10.27 0.12
N ALA A 94 -12.14 -10.51 1.40
CA ALA A 94 -11.10 -10.81 2.38
C ALA A 94 -10.29 -12.08 2.01
N ASP A 95 -10.95 -13.08 1.42
CA ASP A 95 -10.29 -14.30 0.92
C ASP A 95 -9.31 -13.96 -0.21
N GLU A 96 -9.68 -13.09 -1.14
CA GLU A 96 -8.78 -12.63 -2.20
C GLU A 96 -7.60 -11.82 -1.66
N VAL A 97 -7.82 -11.00 -0.62
CA VAL A 97 -6.72 -10.31 0.09
C VAL A 97 -5.78 -11.33 0.74
N SER A 98 -6.33 -12.40 1.32
CA SER A 98 -5.53 -13.46 1.96
C SER A 98 -4.62 -14.20 0.98
N GLU A 99 -5.03 -14.29 -0.29
CA GLU A 99 -4.30 -14.94 -1.38
C GLU A 99 -3.27 -14.02 -2.06
N MET A 100 -3.27 -12.72 -1.74
CA MET A 100 -2.24 -11.80 -2.22
C MET A 100 -0.85 -12.20 -1.71
N LEU A 101 0.17 -11.86 -2.48
CA LEU A 101 1.56 -12.14 -2.13
C LEU A 101 2.24 -10.87 -1.61
N TYR A 102 3.05 -10.99 -0.56
CA TYR A 102 4.01 -9.96 -0.21
C TYR A 102 5.10 -9.86 -1.28
N ALA A 103 5.52 -8.65 -1.62
CA ALA A 103 6.70 -8.40 -2.45
C ALA A 103 7.97 -9.07 -1.85
N ARG A 104 8.85 -9.62 -2.69
CA ARG A 104 10.16 -10.19 -2.31
C ARG A 104 11.15 -9.09 -1.95
N ARG A 105 10.94 -8.46 -0.81
CA ARG A 105 11.91 -7.54 -0.21
C ARG A 105 12.45 -8.15 1.07
N SER A 106 13.75 -8.02 1.31
CA SER A 106 14.33 -8.34 2.61
C SER A 106 13.59 -7.55 3.69
N GLY A 107 13.05 -8.24 4.70
CA GLY A 107 12.30 -7.57 5.75
C GLY A 107 11.32 -8.47 6.49
N PRO A 108 10.45 -7.87 7.31
CA PRO A 108 9.61 -8.58 8.28
C PRO A 108 8.63 -9.56 7.62
N TRP A 109 8.19 -9.28 6.39
CA TRP A 109 7.23 -10.11 5.66
C TRP A 109 7.76 -11.49 5.28
N GLN A 110 9.07 -11.62 5.06
CA GLN A 110 9.71 -12.91 4.81
C GLN A 110 9.78 -13.78 6.07
N LEU A 111 9.78 -13.16 7.25
CA LEU A 111 9.79 -13.87 8.53
C LEU A 111 8.40 -14.43 8.86
N VAL A 112 7.34 -13.64 8.63
CA VAL A 112 5.96 -14.06 8.93
C VAL A 112 5.34 -14.90 7.82
N SER A 113 5.87 -14.88 6.60
CA SER A 113 5.37 -15.68 5.47
C SER A 113 6.52 -16.31 4.66
N PRO A 114 7.34 -17.18 5.29
CA PRO A 114 8.56 -17.72 4.69
C PRO A 114 8.29 -18.73 3.57
N VAL A 115 7.15 -19.42 3.59
CA VAL A 115 6.88 -20.53 2.66
C VAL A 115 6.15 -20.05 1.42
N THR A 116 5.01 -19.39 1.60
CA THR A 116 4.07 -19.09 0.52
C THR A 116 4.12 -17.65 0.06
N ARG A 117 4.65 -16.75 0.91
CA ARG A 117 4.54 -15.29 0.80
C ARG A 117 3.10 -14.77 0.83
N LYS A 118 2.11 -15.62 1.08
CA LYS A 118 0.71 -15.19 1.14
C LYS A 118 0.45 -14.36 2.37
N VAL A 119 -0.47 -13.42 2.25
CA VAL A 119 -0.99 -12.66 3.38
C VAL A 119 -1.65 -13.58 4.41
N ALA A 120 -2.32 -14.66 3.99
CA ALA A 120 -2.91 -15.65 4.90
C ALA A 120 -1.89 -16.26 5.88
N GLU A 121 -0.71 -16.64 5.38
CA GLU A 121 0.38 -17.16 6.21
C GLU A 121 0.93 -16.06 7.14
N GLY A 122 1.12 -14.86 6.60
CA GLY A 122 1.54 -13.69 7.38
C GLY A 122 0.59 -13.37 8.52
N ALA A 123 -0.71 -13.33 8.26
CA ALA A 123 -1.75 -13.07 9.25
C ALA A 123 -1.83 -14.18 10.30
N THR A 124 -1.63 -15.44 9.90
CA THR A 124 -1.53 -16.55 10.87
C THR A 124 -0.35 -16.32 11.80
N ASN A 125 0.80 -15.89 11.27
CA ASN A 125 2.07 -15.83 12.02
C ASN A 125 2.33 -14.51 12.77
N ILE A 126 1.66 -13.41 12.43
CA ILE A 126 1.98 -12.07 12.94
C ILE A 126 1.81 -11.93 14.46
N GLY A 127 1.02 -12.79 15.09
CA GLY A 127 0.83 -12.78 16.55
C GLY A 127 1.93 -13.50 17.34
N HIS A 128 2.74 -14.35 16.70
CA HIS A 128 3.69 -15.23 17.39
C HIS A 128 5.10 -15.31 16.78
N VAL A 129 5.29 -14.83 15.56
CA VAL A 129 6.63 -14.70 14.94
C VAL A 129 7.13 -13.28 15.14
N PHE A 130 8.19 -13.12 15.93
CA PHE A 130 8.82 -11.82 16.18
C PHE A 130 9.63 -11.36 14.97
N THR A 131 9.33 -10.16 14.46
CA THR A 131 9.95 -9.61 13.25
C THR A 131 11.22 -8.80 13.49
N GLY A 132 11.54 -8.46 14.75
CA GLY A 132 12.71 -7.63 15.08
C GLY A 132 12.50 -6.12 14.92
N ASP A 133 11.31 -5.69 14.48
CA ASP A 133 10.95 -4.28 14.30
C ASP A 133 9.51 -4.00 14.78
N GLN A 134 8.93 -2.87 14.39
CA GLN A 134 7.58 -2.46 14.80
C GLN A 134 6.45 -3.17 14.03
N THR A 135 6.74 -4.03 13.06
CA THR A 135 5.74 -4.60 12.14
C THR A 135 4.63 -5.35 12.85
N ASN A 136 4.96 -6.22 13.81
CA ASN A 136 3.96 -6.93 14.60
C ASN A 136 2.99 -5.94 15.28
N MET A 137 3.53 -4.90 15.92
CA MET A 137 2.72 -3.89 16.63
C MET A 137 1.86 -3.06 15.68
N VAL A 138 2.41 -2.65 14.53
CA VAL A 138 1.66 -1.89 13.52
C VAL A 138 0.48 -2.70 13.00
N VAL A 139 0.67 -3.98 12.65
CA VAL A 139 -0.42 -4.83 12.17
C VAL A 139 -1.50 -5.02 13.24
N LEU A 140 -1.11 -5.34 14.47
CA LEU A 140 -2.06 -5.57 15.56
C LEU A 140 -2.81 -4.28 15.95
N SER A 141 -2.13 -3.13 15.91
CA SER A 141 -2.76 -1.82 16.14
C SER A 141 -3.78 -1.50 15.05
N LEU A 142 -3.44 -1.77 13.77
CA LEU A 142 -4.38 -1.63 12.66
C LEU A 142 -5.58 -2.56 12.84
N ALA A 143 -5.37 -3.86 13.07
CA ALA A 143 -6.45 -4.83 13.28
C ALA A 143 -7.40 -4.40 14.41
N SER A 144 -6.83 -3.99 15.57
CA SER A 144 -7.63 -3.44 16.67
C SER A 144 -8.42 -2.20 16.23
N GLY A 145 -7.83 -1.29 15.45
CA GLY A 145 -8.52 -0.14 14.88
C GLY A 145 -9.67 -0.50 13.94
N LEU A 146 -9.52 -1.54 13.12
CA LEU A 146 -10.57 -2.04 12.21
C LEU A 146 -11.71 -2.71 12.97
N CYS A 147 -11.40 -3.40 14.06
CA CYS A 147 -12.38 -4.01 14.94
C CYS A 147 -13.26 -2.95 15.63
N HIS A 148 -12.65 -1.88 16.14
CA HIS A 148 -13.32 -0.90 16.99
C HIS A 148 -13.80 0.38 16.28
N SER A 149 -13.45 0.60 15.02
CA SER A 149 -13.81 1.85 14.31
C SER A 149 -14.42 1.60 12.93
N GLN A 150 -15.17 2.58 12.44
CA GLN A 150 -15.63 2.65 11.05
C GLN A 150 -14.70 3.53 10.20
N LYS A 151 -13.44 3.75 10.63
CA LYS A 151 -12.51 4.57 9.86
C LYS A 151 -12.30 3.95 8.49
N LYS A 152 -12.33 4.80 7.45
CA LYS A 152 -11.97 4.37 6.10
C LYS A 152 -10.50 3.91 6.12
N VAL A 153 -10.26 2.70 5.62
CA VAL A 153 -8.93 2.17 5.40
C VAL A 153 -8.46 2.64 4.03
N PRO A 154 -7.26 3.24 3.90
CA PRO A 154 -6.67 3.50 2.60
C PRO A 154 -6.55 2.22 1.79
N GLU A 155 -6.81 2.33 0.49
CA GLU A 155 -6.82 1.21 -0.45
C GLU A 155 -5.47 0.47 -0.44
N ILE A 156 -5.50 -0.84 -0.71
CA ILE A 156 -4.28 -1.61 -0.98
C ILE A 156 -3.84 -1.32 -2.41
N ILE A 157 -2.53 -1.18 -2.64
CA ILE A 157 -1.96 -0.98 -3.97
C ILE A 157 -1.17 -2.24 -4.33
N ALA A 158 -1.54 -2.88 -5.44
CA ALA A 158 -0.96 -4.15 -5.86
C ALA A 158 -0.66 -4.16 -7.36
N LEU A 159 0.22 -5.09 -7.75
CA LEU A 159 0.52 -5.39 -9.14
C LEU A 159 -0.04 -6.76 -9.49
N GLN A 160 -0.69 -6.87 -10.66
CA GLN A 160 -1.16 -8.15 -11.17
C GLN A 160 -0.11 -8.79 -12.06
N ARG A 161 0.32 -9.99 -11.66
CA ARG A 161 1.23 -10.83 -12.44
C ARG A 161 0.53 -11.39 -13.68
N PRO A 162 1.30 -11.84 -14.69
CA PRO A 162 0.73 -12.54 -15.85
C PRO A 162 -0.07 -13.80 -15.51
N ASP A 163 0.22 -14.45 -14.37
CA ASP A 163 -0.51 -15.62 -13.87
C ASP A 163 -1.79 -15.24 -13.07
N GLY A 164 -2.15 -13.96 -13.05
CA GLY A 164 -3.35 -13.43 -12.38
C GLY A 164 -3.17 -13.14 -10.89
N ARG A 165 -2.07 -13.58 -10.26
CA ARG A 165 -1.84 -13.34 -8.83
C ARG A 165 -1.51 -11.88 -8.55
N LEU A 166 -2.00 -11.38 -7.41
CA LEU A 166 -1.72 -10.03 -6.95
C LEU A 166 -0.51 -10.03 -6.01
N VAL A 167 0.44 -9.13 -6.25
CA VAL A 167 1.59 -8.87 -5.36
C VAL A 167 1.44 -7.47 -4.79
N ILE A 168 1.51 -7.35 -3.47
CA ILE A 168 1.34 -6.08 -2.76
C ILE A 168 2.55 -5.18 -3.06
N LEU A 169 2.27 -4.02 -3.64
CA LEU A 169 3.24 -2.94 -3.83
C LEU A 169 3.27 -2.03 -2.61
N GLU A 170 2.09 -1.69 -2.08
CA GLU A 170 1.92 -0.94 -0.83
C GLU A 170 0.70 -1.47 -0.06
N GLY A 171 0.79 -1.44 1.28
CA GLY A 171 -0.30 -1.86 2.16
C GLY A 171 -0.11 -3.24 2.79
N HIS A 172 1.11 -3.78 2.88
CA HIS A 172 1.38 -5.11 3.47
C HIS A 172 0.77 -5.26 4.88
N ALA A 173 0.96 -4.26 5.75
CA ALA A 173 0.40 -4.29 7.09
C ALA A 173 -1.13 -4.21 7.10
N ARG A 174 -1.72 -3.40 6.22
CA ARG A 174 -3.18 -3.26 6.10
C ARG A 174 -3.81 -4.52 5.56
N ALA A 175 -3.24 -5.14 4.52
CA ALA A 175 -3.72 -6.42 4.00
C ALA A 175 -3.72 -7.51 5.08
N THR A 176 -2.66 -7.58 5.88
CA THR A 176 -2.54 -8.52 7.01
C THR A 176 -3.62 -8.26 8.07
N ALA A 177 -3.82 -6.99 8.45
CA ALA A 177 -4.86 -6.61 9.41
C ALA A 177 -6.28 -6.86 8.89
N ILE A 178 -6.53 -6.66 7.58
CA ILE A 178 -7.81 -6.97 6.94
C ILE A 178 -8.12 -8.46 7.02
N VAL A 179 -7.11 -9.33 6.85
CA VAL A 179 -7.29 -10.79 6.97
C VAL A 179 -7.56 -11.21 8.42
N LEU A 180 -6.88 -10.60 9.40
CA LEU A 180 -7.17 -10.83 10.82
C LEU A 180 -8.62 -10.45 11.19
N GLU A 181 -9.12 -9.37 10.60
CA GLU A 181 -10.45 -8.81 10.87
C GLU A 181 -11.43 -9.05 9.69
N ALA A 182 -11.28 -10.16 8.96
CA ALA A 182 -12.01 -10.43 7.72
C ALA A 182 -13.54 -10.28 7.84
N HIS A 183 -14.09 -10.66 9.00
CA HIS A 183 -15.51 -10.55 9.31
C HIS A 183 -16.06 -9.11 9.30
N ARG A 184 -15.17 -8.09 9.40
CA ARG A 184 -15.51 -6.67 9.29
C ARG A 184 -15.68 -6.20 7.85
N PHE A 185 -15.26 -7.00 6.86
CA PHE A 185 -15.29 -6.67 5.44
C PHE A 185 -16.15 -7.66 4.64
N PRO A 186 -17.44 -7.85 4.98
CA PRO A 186 -18.30 -8.80 4.26
C PRO A 186 -18.52 -8.43 2.79
N ASN A 187 -18.36 -7.15 2.45
CA ASN A 187 -18.44 -6.63 1.08
C ASN A 187 -17.05 -6.39 0.47
N GLY A 188 -15.99 -6.91 1.08
CA GLY A 188 -14.61 -6.70 0.64
C GLY A 188 -14.07 -5.29 0.87
N VAL A 189 -12.91 -5.03 0.28
CA VAL A 189 -12.15 -3.78 0.36
C VAL A 189 -11.82 -3.26 -1.04
N GLN A 190 -11.62 -1.96 -1.18
CA GLN A 190 -11.16 -1.37 -2.43
C GLN A 190 -9.63 -1.47 -2.54
N ALA A 191 -9.16 -1.74 -3.75
CA ALA A 191 -7.75 -1.82 -4.08
C ALA A 191 -7.48 -1.16 -5.45
N TYR A 192 -6.27 -0.64 -5.61
CA TYR A 192 -5.73 -0.28 -6.91
C TYR A 192 -4.83 -1.42 -7.40
N VAL A 193 -5.11 -1.91 -8.59
CA VAL A 193 -4.33 -2.98 -9.23
C VAL A 193 -3.70 -2.42 -10.50
N GLY A 194 -2.38 -2.51 -10.56
CA GLY A 194 -1.57 -2.14 -11.72
C GLY A 194 -1.26 -3.37 -12.58
N ASP A 195 -1.49 -3.28 -13.88
CA ASP A 195 -1.08 -4.27 -14.87
C ASP A 195 -0.22 -3.62 -15.96
N GLY A 196 0.77 -4.35 -16.48
CA GLY A 196 1.62 -3.85 -17.56
C GLY A 196 2.69 -4.87 -17.97
N PRO A 197 3.24 -4.77 -19.19
CA PRO A 197 4.31 -5.66 -19.65
C PRO A 197 5.51 -5.73 -18.69
N SER A 198 5.91 -4.61 -18.10
CA SER A 198 7.05 -4.57 -17.17
C SER A 198 6.81 -5.29 -15.83
N VAL A 199 5.54 -5.50 -15.42
CA VAL A 199 5.21 -6.14 -14.13
C VAL A 199 5.81 -7.54 -14.02
N ALA A 200 5.89 -8.29 -15.13
CA ALA A 200 6.49 -9.63 -15.17
C ALA A 200 7.97 -9.66 -14.79
N ASN A 201 8.65 -8.52 -14.87
CA ASN A 201 10.08 -8.35 -14.58
C ASN A 201 10.33 -7.46 -13.36
N TRP A 202 9.29 -7.13 -12.59
CA TRP A 202 9.44 -6.30 -11.40
C TRP A 202 10.39 -6.96 -10.38
N THR A 203 11.35 -6.19 -9.87
CA THR A 203 12.48 -6.70 -9.06
C THR A 203 12.03 -7.46 -7.82
N TYR A 204 10.84 -7.16 -7.29
CA TYR A 204 10.31 -7.75 -6.05
C TYR A 204 9.24 -8.84 -6.29
N LEU A 205 9.17 -9.43 -7.48
CA LEU A 205 8.28 -10.57 -7.74
C LEU A 205 8.68 -11.86 -7.03
#